data_AF-A0A7K3MSI3-F1
#
_entry.id   AF-A0A7K3MSI3-F1
#
_cell.length_a   1.000
_cell.length_b   1.000
_cell.length_c   1.000
_cell.angle_alpha   90.00
_cell.angle_beta   90.00
_cell.angle_gamma   90.00
#
_symmetry.space_group_name_H-M   'P 1'
#
loop_
_entity.id
_entity.type
_entity.pdbx_description
1 polymer ?
#
loop_
_entity_poly.entity_id
_entity_poly.type
_entity_poly.pdbx_seq_one_letter_code
_entity_poly.pdbx_strand_id
1 'polypeptide(L)' 'MNLKRIFGALLTALGIGGLIYTAVVFSDTSGDTRDVKTLIIYGVLGIVFFVSGISLVRTTKDES' A
#
# COMPACT_ATOMS: atom_id res chain seq x y z
N MET A 1 -23.44 2.42 -1.99
CA MET A 1 -22.05 2.95 -1.86
C MET A 1 -21.36 2.76 -3.19
N ASN A 2 -20.71 3.80 -3.73
CA ASN A 2 -20.02 3.67 -5.01
C ASN A 2 -18.93 2.60 -4.95
N LEU A 3 -18.96 1.67 -5.90
CA LEU A 3 -17.98 0.58 -6.02
C LEU A 3 -16.54 1.11 -6.01
N LYS A 4 -16.32 2.25 -6.67
CA LYS A 4 -15.05 2.98 -6.68
C LYS A 4 -14.55 3.36 -5.26
N ARG A 5 -15.45 3.74 -4.34
CA ARG A 5 -15.11 4.11 -2.96
C ARG A 5 -14.73 2.89 -2.12
N ILE A 6 -15.43 1.76 -2.32
CA ILE A 6 -15.13 0.50 -1.64
C ILE A 6 -13.77 -0.05 -2.11
N PHE A 7 -13.52 -0.06 -3.41
CA PHE A 7 -12.21 -0.48 -3.95
C PHE A 7 -11.08 0.43 -3.47
N GLY A 8 -11.30 1.75 -3.41
CA GLY A 8 -10.31 2.68 -2.89
C GLY A 8 -10.00 2.43 -1.41
N ALA A 9 -11.02 2.20 -0.58
CA ALA A 9 -10.84 1.88 0.84
C ALA A 9 -10.10 0.55 1.03
N LEU A 10 -10.46 -0.49 0.26
CA LEU A 10 -9.79 -1.79 0.29
C LEU A 10 -8.32 -1.67 -0.12
N LEU A 11 -8.04 -0.97 -1.22
CA LEU A 11 -6.69 -0.77 -1.73
C LEU A 11 -5.83 0.05 -0.76
N THR A 12 -6.43 1.03 -0.08
CA THR A 12 -5.75 1.81 0.97
C THR A 12 -5.39 0.92 2.16
N ALA A 13 -6.32 0.07 2.61
CA ALA A 13 -6.07 -0.87 3.71
C ALA A 13 -4.96 -1.88 3.35
N LEU A 14 -4.95 -2.38 2.12
CA LEU A 14 -3.86 -3.24 1.60
C LEU A 14 -2.53 -2.49 1.52
N GLY A 15 -2.53 -1.22 1.11
CA GLY A 15 -1.34 -0.37 1.10
C GLY A 15 -0.75 -0.18 2.50
N ILE A 16 -1.59 0.12 3.49
CA ILE A 16 -1.17 0.21 4.89
C ILE A 16 -0.58 -1.13 5.37
N GLY A 17 -1.25 -2.24 5.08
CA GLY A 17 -0.75 -3.57 5.41
C GLY A 17 0.61 -3.89 4.79
N GLY A 18 0.81 -3.52 3.52
CA GLY A 18 2.09 -3.70 2.81
C GLY A 18 3.22 -2.84 3.40
N LEU A 19 2.92 -1.61 3.81
CA LEU A 19 3.91 -0.74 4.48
C LEU A 19 4.28 -1.27 5.87
N ILE A 20 3.30 -1.76 6.64
CA ILE A 20 3.55 -2.41 7.93
C ILE A 20 4.41 -3.66 7.72
N TYR A 21 4.09 -4.49 6.74
CA TYR A 21 4.88 -5.68 6.43
C TYR A 21 6.32 -5.33 6.03
N THR A 22 6.52 -4.26 5.26
CA THR A 22 7.85 -3.75 4.93
C THR A 22 8.63 -3.39 6.20
N ALA A 23 7.99 -2.75 7.17
CA ALA A 23 8.62 -2.40 8.45
C ALA A 23 9.00 -3.64 9.27
N VAL A 24 8.15 -4.68 9.26
CA VAL A 24 8.46 -5.97 9.90
C VAL A 24 9.67 -6.63 9.26
N VAL A 25 9.68 -6.76 7.93
CA VAL A 25 10.81 -7.34 7.18
C VAL A 25 12.09 -6.54 7.43
N PHE A 26 12.00 -5.21 7.50
CA PHE A 26 13.14 -4.35 7.81
C PHE A 26 13.70 -4.59 9.21
N SER A 27 12.83 -4.82 10.19
CA SER A 27 13.23 -5.11 11.56
C SER A 27 13.95 -6.46 11.71
N ASP A 28 13.62 -7.45 10.87
CA ASP A 28 14.23 -8.79 10.89
C ASP A 28 15.46 -8.92 9.95
N THR A 29 15.72 -7.92 9.12
CA THR A 29 16.81 -7.91 8.14
C THR A 29 18.18 -7.81 8.83
N SER A 30 19.11 -8.71 8.48
CA SER A 30 20.49 -8.70 9.01
C SER A 30 21.52 -8.03 8.08
N GLY A 31 21.05 -7.30 7.05
CA GLY A 31 21.89 -6.49 6.17
C GLY A 31 22.42 -7.20 4.93
N ASP A 32 21.86 -8.36 4.55
CA ASP A 32 22.24 -9.03 3.31
C ASP A 32 21.63 -8.33 2.08
N THR A 33 22.32 -8.38 0.95
CA THR A 33 21.91 -7.76 -0.32
C THR A 33 20.51 -8.19 -0.79
N ARG A 34 20.11 -9.42 -0.46
CA ARG A 34 18.79 -9.97 -0.78
C ARG A 34 17.67 -9.30 0.04
N ASP A 35 17.96 -8.90 1.26
CA ASP A 35 17.00 -8.26 2.15
C ASP A 35 16.69 -6.85 1.68
N VAL A 36 17.71 -6.11 1.23
CA VAL A 36 17.55 -4.77 0.66
C VAL A 36 16.63 -4.78 -0.57
N LYS A 37 16.80 -5.76 -1.46
CA LYS A 37 15.94 -5.91 -2.64
C LYS A 37 14.49 -6.18 -2.24
N THR A 38 14.29 -7.04 -1.25
CA THR A 38 12.97 -7.40 -0.71
C THR A 38 12.29 -6.20 -0.08
N LEU A 39 13.03 -5.40 0.68
CA LEU A 39 12.55 -4.17 1.29
C LEU A 39 12.05 -3.15 0.27
N ILE A 40 12.83 -2.93 -0.79
CA ILE A 40 12.47 -1.98 -1.85
C ILE A 40 11.19 -2.43 -2.55
N ILE A 41 11.06 -3.73 -2.84
CA ILE A 41 9.87 -4.28 -3.50
C ILE A 41 8.62 -4.04 -2.64
N TYR A 42 8.64 -4.46 -1.37
CA TYR A 42 7.46 -4.31 -0.51
C TYR A 42 7.18 -2.86 -0.16
N GLY A 43 8.21 -2.05 0.07
CA GLY A 43 8.07 -0.63 0.36
C GLY A 43 7.43 0.13 -0.81
N VAL A 44 7.96 -0.05 -2.03
CA VAL A 44 7.42 0.61 -3.22
C VAL A 44 6.00 0.12 -3.52
N LEU A 45 5.73 -1.19 -3.44
CA LEU A 45 4.38 -1.72 -3.64
C LEU A 45 3.38 -1.17 -2.63
N GLY A 46 3.75 -1.12 -1.34
CA GLY A 46 2.92 -0.54 -0.28
C GLY A 46 2.57 0.93 -0.54
N ILE A 47 3.57 1.74 -0.93
CA ILE A 47 3.36 3.15 -1.29
C ILE A 47 2.43 3.28 -2.50
N VAL A 48 2.67 2.51 -3.56
CA VAL A 48 1.86 2.56 -4.78
C VAL A 48 0.40 2.22 -4.48
N PHE A 49 0.15 1.18 -3.70
CA PHE A 49 -1.21 0.78 -3.31
C PHE A 49 -1.87 1.84 -2.42
N PHE A 50 -1.14 2.39 -1.46
CA PHE A 50 -1.66 3.43 -0.57
C PHE A 50 -2.06 4.71 -1.34
N VAL A 51 -1.18 5.22 -2.19
CA VAL A 51 -1.43 6.43 -2.99
C VAL A 51 -2.57 6.19 -3.98
N SER A 52 -2.58 5.03 -4.65
CA SER A 52 -3.65 4.68 -5.61
C SER A 52 -5.00 4.54 -4.91
N GLY A 53 -5.04 3.91 -3.72
CA GLY A 53 -6.25 3.76 -2.92
C GLY A 53 -6.83 5.11 -2.51
N ILE A 54 -6.01 6.01 -1.94
CA ILE A 54 -6.43 7.36 -1.56
C ILE A 54 -6.92 8.15 -2.78
N SER A 55 -6.20 8.08 -3.90
CA SER A 55 -6.61 8.76 -5.13
C SER A 55 -8.00 8.30 -5.59
N LEU A 56 -8.27 7.00 -5.53
CA LEU A 56 -9.56 6.45 -5.92
C LEU A 56 -10.69 6.86 -4.96
N VAL A 57 -10.45 6.87 -3.64
CA VAL A 57 -11.42 7.38 -2.65
C VAL A 57 -11.66 8.89 -2.83
N ARG A 58 -10.62 9.66 -3.15
CA ARG A 58 -10.73 11.13 -3.31
C ARG A 58 -11.41 11.55 -4.60
N THR A 59 -11.24 10.75 -5.66
CA THR A 59 -11.80 11.04 -6.99
C THR A 59 -13.25 10.56 -7.13
N THR A 60 -13.77 9.78 -6.16
CA THR A 60 -15.21 9.54 -6.09
C THR A 60 -15.94 10.78 -5.60
N LYS A 61 -16.28 11.68 -6.52
CA LYS A 61 -17.49 12.49 -6.38
C LYS A 61 -18.67 11.52 -6.43
N ASP A 62 -19.58 11.62 -5.47
CA ASP A 62 -20.92 11.03 -5.61
C ASP A 62 -21.53 11.66 -6.87
N GLU A 63 -21.49 10.93 -7.98
CA GLU A 63 -22.35 11.21 -9.12
C GLU A 63 -23.77 10.94 -8.60
N SER A 64 -24.48 12.01 -8.28
CA SER A 64 -25.89 11.99 -7.87
C SER A 64 -26.78 11.67 -9.07
#